data_AF-A0A7C3VGG0-F1
#
_entry.id   AF-A0A7C3VGG0-F1
#
_cell.length_a   1.000
_cell.length_b   1.000
_cell.length_c   1.000
_cell.angle_alpha   90.00
_cell.angle_beta   90.00
_cell.angle_gamma   90.00
#
_symmetry.space_group_name_H-M   'P 1'
#
loop_
_entity.id
_entity.type
_entity.pdbx_description
1 polymer ?
#
loop_
_entity_poly.entity_id
_entity_poly.type
_entity_poly.pdbx_seq_one_letter_code
_entity_poly.pdbx_strand_id
1 'polypeptide(L)'
;MNVNEIAKMNQLMKELQKHGIAQTAPEAFQQAKEIVGEEPQKKVITINEEGVEVETATVPGSALIESRVNLMLDMHSKKIDSQFLTMRDTISALAMEIEKLKFELKKFSDTKAHKVVQVVQETQKSLKTEDKTPHPRQGNFQPGDVAIDKMFYFGHK
;
A
#
# COMPACT_ATOMS: atom_id res chain seq x y z
N MET A 1 -9.17 -40.83 21.73
CA MET A 1 -9.66 -39.61 21.07
C MET A 1 -11.08 -39.84 20.64
N ASN A 2 -12.01 -39.13 21.26
CA ASN A 2 -13.41 -39.17 20.88
C ASN A 2 -13.63 -38.36 19.59
N VAL A 3 -14.63 -38.74 18.78
CA VAL A 3 -14.97 -38.03 17.52
C VAL A 3 -15.22 -36.54 17.77
N ASN A 4 -15.81 -36.21 18.93
CA ASN A 4 -16.05 -34.83 19.36
C ASN A 4 -14.76 -34.04 19.68
N GLU A 5 -13.74 -34.68 20.25
CA GLU A 5 -12.44 -34.05 20.50
C GLU A 5 -11.71 -33.76 19.19
N ILE A 6 -11.77 -34.69 18.24
CA ILE A 6 -11.17 -34.51 16.91
C ILE A 6 -11.87 -33.37 16.17
N ALA A 7 -13.20 -33.26 16.26
CA ALA A 7 -13.95 -32.17 15.65
C ALA A 7 -13.57 -30.80 16.27
N LYS A 8 -13.46 -30.72 17.60
CA LYS A 8 -13.02 -29.51 18.31
C LYS A 8 -11.59 -29.12 17.95
N MET A 9 -10.67 -30.08 17.92
CA MET A 9 -9.27 -29.86 17.53
C MET A 9 -9.18 -29.31 16.11
N ASN A 10 -9.96 -29.84 15.17
CA ASN A 10 -10.01 -29.35 13.80
C ASN A 10 -10.61 -27.94 13.67
N GLN A 11 -11.59 -27.59 14.49
CA GLN A 11 -12.13 -26.24 14.56
C GLN A 11 -11.08 -25.27 15.12
N LEU A 12 -10.45 -25.63 16.24
CA LEU A 12 -9.45 -24.81 16.89
C LEU A 12 -8.23 -24.57 15.99
N MET A 13 -7.76 -25.60 15.29
CA MET A 13 -6.67 -25.50 14.32
C MET A 13 -6.98 -24.47 13.22
N LYS A 14 -8.22 -24.46 12.69
CA LYS A 14 -8.65 -23.49 11.68
C LYS A 14 -8.69 -22.06 12.24
N GLU A 15 -9.13 -21.89 13.47
CA GLU A 15 -9.16 -20.59 14.14
C GLU A 15 -7.74 -20.07 14.41
N LEU A 16 -6.85 -20.91 14.91
CA LEU A 16 -5.44 -20.56 15.15
C LEU A 16 -4.73 -20.10 13.87
N GLN A 17 -5.00 -20.76 12.75
CA GLN A 17 -4.49 -20.33 11.44
C GLN A 17 -5.13 -19.02 10.97
N LYS A 18 -6.45 -18.87 11.13
CA LYS A 18 -7.18 -17.67 10.71
C LYS A 18 -6.70 -16.42 11.47
N HIS A 19 -6.37 -16.57 12.74
CA HIS A 19 -5.87 -15.48 13.59
C HIS A 19 -4.36 -15.27 13.49
N GLY A 20 -3.64 -16.08 12.69
CA GLY A 20 -2.20 -15.99 12.54
C GLY A 20 -1.41 -16.33 13.82
N ILE A 21 -2.06 -17.02 14.77
CA ILE A 21 -1.44 -17.47 16.02
C ILE A 21 -0.47 -18.63 15.74
N ALA A 22 -0.83 -19.47 14.78
CA ALA A 22 0.05 -20.50 14.23
C ALA A 22 0.31 -20.23 12.75
N GLN A 23 1.59 -20.19 12.36
CA GLN A 23 1.99 -19.92 10.98
C GLN A 23 1.92 -21.17 10.10
N THR A 24 2.01 -22.34 10.73
CA THR A 24 2.03 -23.63 10.02
C THR A 24 0.98 -24.59 10.55
N ALA A 25 0.44 -25.44 9.68
CA ALA A 25 -0.50 -26.51 10.05
C ALA A 25 -0.01 -27.44 11.18
N PRO A 26 1.25 -27.92 11.19
CA PRO A 26 1.75 -28.74 12.30
C PRO A 26 1.79 -28.00 13.64
N GLU A 27 2.13 -26.71 13.63
CA GLU A 27 2.15 -25.86 14.83
C GLU A 27 0.73 -25.64 15.37
N ALA A 28 -0.24 -25.35 14.50
CA ALA A 28 -1.64 -25.19 14.86
C ALA A 28 -2.23 -26.46 15.46
N PHE A 29 -1.85 -27.62 14.91
CA PHE A 29 -2.27 -28.93 15.43
C PHE A 29 -1.71 -29.18 16.83
N GLN A 30 -0.44 -28.83 17.08
CA GLN A 30 0.19 -29.04 18.37
C GLN A 30 -0.41 -28.15 19.47
N GLN A 31 -0.66 -26.87 19.18
CA GLN A 31 -1.35 -25.95 20.08
C GLN A 31 -2.82 -26.37 20.33
N ALA A 32 -3.54 -26.79 19.29
CA ALA A 32 -4.90 -27.29 19.44
C ALA A 32 -4.96 -28.58 20.27
N LYS A 33 -3.96 -29.47 20.11
CA LYS A 33 -3.83 -30.69 20.90
C LYS A 33 -3.51 -30.40 22.37
N GLU A 34 -2.75 -29.35 22.66
CA GLU A 34 -2.47 -28.90 24.03
C GLU A 34 -3.73 -28.36 24.70
N ILE A 35 -4.49 -27.50 24.01
CA ILE A 35 -5.73 -26.89 24.53
C ILE A 35 -6.86 -27.91 24.72
N VAL A 36 -6.97 -28.90 23.82
CA VAL A 36 -8.01 -29.93 23.88
C VAL A 36 -7.58 -31.14 24.73
N GLY A 37 -6.27 -31.40 24.83
CA GLY A 37 -5.68 -32.50 25.60
C GLY A 37 -5.47 -32.17 27.07
N GLU A 38 -5.37 -30.89 27.44
CA GLU A 38 -5.58 -30.44 28.82
C GLU A 38 -7.09 -30.48 29.12
N GLU A 39 -7.58 -31.64 29.56
CA GLU A 39 -8.85 -31.62 30.29
C GLU A 39 -8.69 -30.69 31.49
N PRO A 40 -9.48 -29.60 31.60
CA PRO A 40 -9.49 -28.82 32.82
C PRO A 40 -10.07 -29.73 33.89
N GLN A 41 -9.25 -30.20 34.82
CA GLN A 41 -9.77 -30.55 36.13
C GLN A 41 -10.56 -29.33 36.57
N LYS A 42 -11.89 -29.49 36.67
CA LYS A 42 -12.83 -28.47 37.15
C LYS A 42 -12.32 -27.93 38.49
N LYS A 43 -11.49 -26.89 38.46
CA LYS A 43 -11.36 -25.97 39.57
C LYS A 43 -12.64 -25.14 39.55
N VAL A 44 -13.64 -25.65 40.24
CA VAL A 44 -14.75 -24.84 40.73
C VAL A 44 -14.10 -23.74 41.55
N ILE A 45 -14.00 -22.54 40.97
CA ILE A 45 -13.65 -21.34 41.71
C ILE A 45 -14.92 -20.99 42.50
N THR A 46 -15.06 -21.59 43.68
CA THR A 46 -15.94 -21.02 44.71
C THR A 46 -15.22 -19.79 45.23
N ILE A 47 -15.65 -18.62 44.74
CA ILE A 47 -15.20 -17.33 45.26
C ILE A 47 -15.83 -17.20 46.64
N ASN A 48 -15.11 -17.64 47.67
CA ASN A 48 -15.36 -17.18 49.03
C ASN A 48 -14.44 -15.99 49.27
N GLU A 49 -15.06 -14.85 49.58
CA GLU A 49 -14.42 -13.64 50.06
C GLU A 49 -13.76 -13.93 51.40
N GLU A 50 -12.47 -14.26 51.41
CA GLU A 50 -11.53 -13.92 52.48
C GLU A 50 -10.14 -14.45 52.11
N GLY A 51 -9.20 -13.53 51.90
CA GLY A 51 -7.74 -13.71 51.93
C GLY A 51 -7.15 -14.94 51.24
N VAL A 52 -6.69 -14.78 50.00
CA VAL A 52 -5.86 -15.81 49.34
C VAL A 52 -4.45 -15.26 49.13
N GLU A 53 -3.53 -15.68 50.02
CA GLU A 53 -2.11 -15.78 49.68
C GLU A 53 -1.99 -16.80 48.54
N VAL A 54 -1.62 -16.32 47.35
CA VAL A 54 -1.40 -17.15 46.18
C VAL A 54 0.00 -17.76 46.31
N GLU A 55 0.11 -18.92 46.95
CA GLU A 55 1.27 -19.80 46.74
C GLU A 55 1.15 -20.41 45.34
N THR A 56 1.72 -19.72 44.34
CA THR A 56 1.99 -20.32 43.05
C THR A 56 3.08 -21.37 43.24
N ALA A 57 2.71 -22.65 43.23
CA ALA A 57 3.66 -23.75 43.15
C ALA A 57 4.49 -23.62 41.87
N THR A 58 5.71 -23.10 42.00
CA THR A 58 6.71 -23.00 40.95
C THR A 58 7.16 -24.40 40.53
N VAL A 59 6.72 -24.84 39.36
CA VAL A 59 7.27 -26.01 38.69
C VAL A 59 8.75 -25.71 38.37
N PRO A 60 9.74 -26.53 38.78
CA PRO A 60 11.17 -26.22 38.62
C PRO A 60 11.66 -26.11 37.17
N GLY A 61 10.80 -26.34 36.17
CA GLY A 61 11.06 -26.05 34.75
C GLY A 61 10.52 -24.70 34.25
N SER A 62 9.74 -23.94 35.03
CA SER A 62 9.10 -22.71 34.57
C SER A 62 10.11 -21.59 34.33
N ALA A 63 11.13 -21.44 35.17
CA ALA A 63 12.10 -20.34 35.08
C ALA A 63 12.87 -20.32 33.74
N LEU A 64 13.20 -21.50 33.18
CA LEU A 64 13.85 -21.60 31.87
C LEU A 64 12.89 -21.28 30.73
N ILE A 65 11.63 -21.69 30.85
CA ILE A 65 10.58 -21.38 29.87
C ILE A 65 10.28 -19.89 29.88
N GLU A 66 10.13 -19.29 31.07
CA GLU A 66 9.94 -17.85 31.28
C GLU A 66 11.12 -17.06 30.71
N SER A 67 12.36 -17.48 30.98
CA SER A 67 13.55 -16.84 30.40
C SER A 67 13.55 -16.90 28.87
N ARG A 68 13.13 -18.02 28.28
CA ARG A 68 13.04 -18.17 26.82
C ARG A 68 11.94 -17.31 26.21
N VAL A 69 10.78 -17.25 26.86
CA VAL A 69 9.66 -16.39 26.45
C VAL A 69 10.08 -14.92 26.53
N ASN A 70 10.71 -14.49 27.61
CA ASN A 70 11.22 -13.14 27.77
C ASN A 70 12.27 -12.79 26.71
N LEU A 71 13.19 -13.72 26.40
CA LEU A 71 14.16 -13.52 25.32
C LEU A 71 13.48 -13.38 23.95
N MET A 72 12.50 -14.23 23.65
CA MET A 72 11.72 -14.13 22.41
C MET A 72 11.00 -12.79 22.32
N LEU A 73 10.32 -12.36 23.39
CA LEU A 73 9.65 -11.07 23.45
C LEU A 73 10.61 -9.91 23.24
N ASP A 74 11.78 -9.94 23.88
CA ASP A 74 12.81 -8.91 23.74
C ASP A 74 13.38 -8.86 22.31
N MET A 75 13.62 -10.02 21.70
CA MET A 75 14.02 -10.11 20.29
C MET A 75 12.93 -9.56 19.34
N HIS A 76 11.67 -9.89 19.59
CA HIS A 76 10.55 -9.38 18.80
C HIS A 76 10.38 -7.87 18.99
N SER A 77 10.50 -7.36 20.21
CA SER A 77 10.46 -5.93 20.51
C SER A 77 11.55 -5.19 19.73
N LYS A 78 12.80 -5.65 19.81
CA LYS A 78 13.93 -5.07 19.07
C LYS A 78 13.73 -5.09 17.56
N LYS A 79 13.16 -6.18 17.03
CA LYS A 79 12.84 -6.29 15.60
C LYS A 79 11.79 -5.27 15.19
N ILE A 80 10.74 -5.09 16.00
CA ILE A 80 9.70 -4.08 15.77
C ILE A 80 10.32 -2.69 15.78
N ASP A 81 11.17 -2.37 16.76
CA ASP A 81 11.85 -1.08 16.84
C ASP A 81 12.72 -0.80 15.60
N SER A 82 13.46 -1.80 15.13
CA SER A 82 14.27 -1.66 13.90
C SER A 82 13.42 -1.41 12.65
N GLN A 83 12.25 -2.04 12.57
CA GLN A 83 11.31 -1.84 11.47
C GLN A 83 10.72 -0.44 11.51
N PHE A 84 10.37 0.06 12.71
CA PHE A 84 9.91 1.43 12.90
C PHE A 84 10.96 2.46 12.51
N LEU A 85 12.23 2.25 12.87
CA LEU A 85 13.32 3.12 12.45
C LEU A 85 13.46 3.16 10.93
N THR A 86 13.46 1.99 10.29
CA THR A 86 13.52 1.90 8.82
C THR A 86 12.33 2.61 8.16
N MET A 87 11.11 2.43 8.68
CA MET A 87 9.92 3.11 8.18
C MET A 87 10.01 4.63 8.37
N ARG A 88 10.53 5.10 9.50
CA ARG A 88 10.73 6.51 9.75
C ARG A 88 11.70 7.12 8.74
N ASP A 89 12.81 6.43 8.48
CA ASP A 89 13.83 6.87 7.53
C ASP A 89 13.28 6.95 6.11
N THR A 90 12.49 5.96 5.68
CA THR A 90 11.84 6.01 4.34
C THR A 90 10.80 7.11 4.24
N ILE A 91 10.00 7.35 5.29
CA ILE A 91 9.05 8.47 5.33
C ILE A 91 9.79 9.81 5.23
N SER A 92 10.90 9.98 5.97
CA SER A 92 11.71 11.19 5.91
C SER A 92 12.34 11.41 4.53
N ALA A 93 12.87 10.35 3.91
CA ALA A 93 13.42 10.43 2.55
C ALA A 93 12.36 10.84 1.52
N LEU A 94 11.19 10.21 1.56
CA LEU A 94 10.06 10.55 0.67
C LEU A 94 9.56 11.99 0.90
N ALA A 95 9.54 12.46 2.15
CA ALA A 95 9.17 13.84 2.45
C ALA A 95 10.13 14.85 1.79
N MET A 96 11.44 14.58 1.85
CA MET A 96 12.46 15.41 1.20
C MET A 96 12.33 15.38 -0.33
N GLU A 97 12.02 14.21 -0.92
CA GLU A 97 11.77 14.10 -2.36
C GLU A 97 10.53 14.90 -2.80
N ILE A 98 9.45 14.86 -2.01
CA ILE A 98 8.25 15.66 -2.26
C ILE A 98 8.57 17.16 -2.19
N GLU A 99 9.34 17.61 -1.22
CA GLU A 99 9.77 19.01 -1.12
C GLU A 99 10.62 19.43 -2.31
N LYS A 100 11.55 18.58 -2.76
CA LYS A 100 12.36 18.81 -3.96
C LYS A 100 11.49 18.94 -5.20
N LEU A 101 10.54 18.03 -5.40
CA LEU A 101 9.61 18.08 -6.54
C LEU A 101 8.72 19.33 -6.49
N LYS A 102 8.24 19.72 -5.30
CA LYS A 102 7.49 20.98 -5.12
C LYS A 102 8.33 22.20 -5.52
N PHE A 103 9.61 22.20 -5.16
CA PHE A 103 10.53 23.28 -5.52
C PHE A 103 10.82 23.33 -7.03
N GLU A 104 11.03 22.18 -7.67
CA GLU A 104 11.18 22.09 -9.12
C GLU A 104 9.92 22.55 -9.85
N LEU A 105 8.74 22.09 -9.42
CA LEU A 105 7.44 22.52 -9.97
C LEU A 105 7.27 24.04 -9.87
N LYS A 106 7.63 24.64 -8.72
CA LYS A 106 7.59 26.09 -8.52
C LYS A 106 8.51 26.84 -9.48
N LYS A 107 9.74 26.35 -9.70
CA LYS A 107 10.65 26.92 -10.71
C LYS A 107 10.05 26.90 -12.12
N PHE A 108 9.37 25.81 -12.48
CA PHE A 108 8.70 25.70 -13.77
C PHE A 108 7.45 26.59 -13.89
N SER A 109 6.69 26.80 -12.81
CA SER A 109 5.55 27.72 -12.83
C SER A 109 6.02 29.18 -12.98
N ASP A 110 7.08 29.56 -12.28
CA ASP A 110 7.59 30.93 -12.28
C ASP A 110 8.23 31.28 -13.65
N THR A 111 8.90 30.31 -14.29
CA THR A 111 9.48 30.49 -15.64
C THR A 111 8.46 30.57 -16.77
N LYS A 112 7.28 29.94 -16.62
CA LYS A 112 6.18 30.09 -17.60
C LYS A 112 5.44 31.42 -17.46
N ALA A 113 5.36 31.98 -16.25
CA ALA A 113 4.76 33.30 -16.02
C ALA A 113 5.59 34.45 -16.62
N HIS A 114 6.92 34.29 -16.74
CA HIS A 114 7.80 35.32 -17.31
C HIS A 114 7.98 35.26 -18.84
N LYS A 115 7.50 34.22 -19.53
CA LYS A 115 7.62 34.10 -21.01
C LYS A 115 6.38 34.55 -21.80
N VAL A 116 5.29 34.94 -21.13
CA VAL A 116 4.06 35.43 -21.79
C VAL A 116 3.93 36.96 -21.74
N VAL A 117 4.74 37.68 -20.94
CA VAL A 117 4.62 39.15 -20.79
C VAL A 117 5.69 39.95 -21.57
N GLN A 118 6.71 39.30 -22.16
CA GLN A 118 7.74 40.00 -22.97
C GLN A 118 7.67 39.77 -24.49
N VAL A 119 6.55 39.27 -25.02
CA VAL A 119 6.32 39.20 -26.48
C VAL A 119 5.00 39.87 -26.85
N VAL A 120 4.71 41.03 -26.25
CA VAL A 120 3.64 41.93 -26.70
C VAL A 120 4.13 43.37 -26.62
N GLN A 121 5.16 43.71 -27.40
CA GLN A 121 5.42 45.09 -27.85
C GLN A 121 6.62 45.15 -28.82
N GLU A 122 6.64 44.28 -29.83
CA GLU A 122 7.36 44.63 -31.05
C GLU A 122 6.32 44.76 -32.17
N THR A 123 6.03 46.03 -32.46
CA THR A 123 5.52 46.56 -33.72
C THR A 123 5.36 45.49 -34.80
N GLN A 124 4.11 45.07 -34.96
CA GLN A 124 3.62 44.32 -36.10
C GLN A 124 3.84 45.18 -37.37
N LYS A 125 5.02 45.08 -37.98
CA LYS A 125 5.23 45.53 -39.36
C LYS A 125 4.34 44.64 -40.23
N SER A 126 3.35 45.26 -40.85
CA SER A 126 2.53 44.65 -41.90
C SER A 126 3.43 43.89 -42.87
N LEU A 127 3.30 42.56 -42.90
CA LEU A 127 3.91 41.73 -43.93
C LEU A 127 3.35 42.21 -45.27
N LYS A 128 4.22 42.79 -46.10
CA LYS A 128 3.92 42.98 -47.52
C LYS A 128 3.68 41.60 -48.12
N THR A 129 2.45 41.35 -48.55
CA THR A 129 2.14 40.29 -49.50
C THR A 129 2.88 40.60 -50.79
N GLU A 130 4.03 39.98 -50.98
CA GLU A 130 4.62 39.87 -52.31
C GLU A 130 3.81 38.84 -53.10
N ASP A 131 3.38 39.24 -54.30
CA ASP A 131 2.69 38.39 -55.27
C ASP A 131 3.61 37.23 -55.68
N LYS A 132 3.42 36.08 -55.03
CA LYS A 132 4.08 34.84 -55.43
C LYS A 132 3.45 34.35 -56.74
N THR A 133 4.30 34.08 -57.73
CA THR A 133 3.89 33.48 -58.99
C THR A 133 3.24 32.11 -58.75
N PRO A 134 2.13 31.78 -59.44
CA PRO A 134 1.38 30.56 -59.17
C PRO A 134 2.20 29.32 -59.55
N HIS A 135 2.57 28.53 -58.56
CA HIS A 135 3.23 27.24 -58.77
C HIS A 135 2.16 26.20 -59.18
N PRO A 136 2.40 25.32 -60.17
CA PRO A 136 1.36 24.40 -60.68
C PRO A 136 0.85 23.37 -59.65
N ARG A 137 1.55 23.17 -58.52
CA ARG A 137 1.07 22.36 -57.38
C ARG A 137 0.38 23.18 -56.29
N GLN A 138 0.51 24.50 -56.33
CA GLN A 138 -0.12 25.45 -55.43
C GLN A 138 -1.01 26.37 -56.26
N GLY A 139 -1.97 25.79 -56.97
CA GLY A 139 -3.02 26.56 -57.63
C GLY A 139 -3.82 27.34 -56.58
N ASN A 140 -4.30 28.53 -56.95
CA ASN A 140 -5.25 29.32 -56.16
C ASN A 140 -6.63 28.63 -56.16
N PHE A 141 -6.73 27.47 -55.49
CA PHE A 141 -7.99 26.77 -55.34
C PHE A 141 -8.93 27.61 -54.50
N GLN A 142 -10.07 27.97 -55.08
CA GLN A 142 -11.11 28.64 -54.32
C GLN A 142 -11.81 27.60 -53.43
N PRO A 143 -12.38 27.98 -52.27
CA PRO A 143 -13.11 27.06 -51.41
C PRO A 143 -14.23 26.28 -52.13
N GLY A 144 -14.78 26.82 -53.22
CA GLY A 144 -15.77 26.15 -54.09
C GLY A 144 -15.21 25.07 -55.02
N ASP A 145 -13.89 24.99 -55.20
CA ASP A 145 -13.23 23.94 -55.97
C ASP A 145 -13.05 22.65 -55.15
N VAL A 146 -13.02 22.77 -53.82
CA VAL A 146 -12.92 21.64 -52.87
C VAL A 146 -14.28 21.30 -52.24
N ALA A 147 -15.38 21.74 -52.86
CA ALA A 147 -16.72 21.45 -52.38
C ALA A 147 -16.95 19.93 -52.32
N ILE A 148 -17.28 19.45 -51.13
CA ILE A 148 -17.50 18.03 -50.80
C ILE A 148 -18.51 17.37 -51.74
N ASP A 149 -19.51 18.11 -52.22
CA ASP A 149 -20.53 17.60 -53.14
C ASP A 149 -19.95 17.09 -54.47
N LYS A 150 -18.81 17.63 -54.92
CA LYS A 150 -18.10 17.17 -56.13
C LYS A 150 -17.27 15.90 -55.88
N MET A 151 -16.88 15.62 -54.62
CA MET A 151 -16.14 14.41 -54.25
C MET A 151 -17.04 13.17 -54.15
N PHE A 152 -18.33 13.35 -53.88
CA PHE A 152 -19.30 12.24 -53.70
C PHE A 152 -20.16 11.95 -54.94
N TYR A 153 -19.97 12.67 -56.04
CA TYR A 153 -20.73 12.48 -57.29
C TYR A 153 -20.12 11.40 -58.22
N PHE A 154 -19.66 10.28 -57.67
CA PHE A 154 -19.19 9.11 -58.44
C PHE A 154 -20.01 7.85 -58.12
N GLY A 155 -21.31 7.99 -57.84
CA GLY A 155 -22.10 6.88 -57.30
C GLY A 155 -23.57 6.79 -57.66
N HIS A 156 -24.08 7.48 -58.68
CA HIS A 156 -25.45 7.25 -59.16
C HIS A 156 -25.45 6.90 -60.65
N LYS A 157 -25.58 5.60 -60.93
CA LYS A 157 -26.12 5.05 -62.18
C LYS A 157 -27.61 4.78 -61.97
#